data_AF-A0AAD5MJS6-F1
#
_entry.id   AF-A0AAD5MJS6-F1
#
_cell.length_a   1.000
_cell.length_b   1.000
_cell.length_c   1.000
_cell.angle_alpha   90.00
_cell.angle_beta   90.00
_cell.angle_gamma   90.00
#
_symmetry.space_group_name_H-M   'P 1'
#
loop_
_entity.id
_entity.type
_entity.pdbx_description
1 polymer ?
#
loop_
_entity_poly.entity_id
_entity_poly.type
_entity_poly.pdbx_seq_one_letter_code
_entity_poly.pdbx_strand_id
1 'polypeptide(L)'
;GPPGSKIEVVFVNYTENLSLDGCAYAGVEIKTLADKRHTGYRFCSSDYFGATLISTHNIVPVITHSRVYVANTILEYRIAPGSQTEEETTVRPGTRTKKPKTTTTRTRKTTTTESTPTTECEDHDVYVPY
;
A
#
# COMPACT_ATOMS: atom_id res chain seq x y z
N GLY A 1 -15.51 9.61 15.03
CA GLY A 1 -16.13 8.58 15.87
C GLY A 1 -15.93 8.90 17.33
N PRO A 2 -16.68 8.26 18.25
CA PRO A 2 -16.48 8.39 19.69
C PRO A 2 -15.06 8.03 20.14
N PRO A 3 -14.57 8.54 21.28
CA PRO A 3 -13.31 8.08 21.87
C PRO A 3 -13.29 6.56 22.04
N GLY A 4 -12.14 5.93 21.81
CA GLY A 4 -11.99 4.47 21.89
C GLY A 4 -12.64 3.70 20.74
N SER A 5 -13.22 4.38 19.74
CA SER A 5 -13.68 3.73 18.50
C SER A 5 -12.60 3.72 17.42
N LYS A 6 -12.70 2.77 16.49
CA LYS A 6 -11.99 2.74 15.22
C LYS A 6 -12.98 3.00 14.09
N ILE A 7 -12.46 3.45 12.95
CA ILE A 7 -13.22 3.65 11.72
C ILE A 7 -12.67 2.66 10.71
N GLU A 8 -13.55 1.83 10.17
CA GLU A 8 -13.25 1.01 9.01
C GLU A 8 -13.76 1.74 7.77
N VAL A 9 -12.89 1.87 6.77
CA VAL A 9 -13.21 2.47 5.48
C VAL A 9 -13.01 1.43 4.40
N VAL A 10 -14.01 1.26 3.54
CA VAL A 10 -13.96 0.36 2.38
C VAL A 10 -13.94 1.20 1.12
N PHE A 11 -12.97 0.95 0.26
CA PHE A 11 -12.88 1.58 -1.05
C PHE A 11 -13.80 0.86 -2.04
N VAL A 12 -14.91 1.52 -2.42
CA VAL A 12 -15.99 0.87 -3.19
C VAL A 12 -15.91 1.20 -4.67
N ASN A 13 -15.55 2.42 -5.06
CA ASN A 13 -15.40 2.72 -6.48
C ASN A 13 -14.58 3.99 -6.71
N TYR A 14 -14.06 4.14 -7.93
CA TYR A 14 -13.38 5.33 -8.39
C TYR A 14 -13.56 5.54 -9.89
N THR A 15 -13.48 6.79 -10.34
CA THR A 15 -13.51 7.12 -11.77
C THR A 15 -12.34 6.46 -12.51
N GLU A 16 -12.66 5.66 -13.53
CA GLU A 16 -11.67 4.94 -14.33
C GLU A 16 -10.79 5.86 -15.20
N ASN A 17 -9.69 5.30 -15.70
CA ASN A 17 -8.77 5.94 -16.65
C ASN A 17 -8.05 7.20 -16.13
N LEU A 18 -7.94 7.36 -14.80
CA LEU A 18 -7.19 8.44 -14.14
C LEU A 18 -5.93 7.93 -13.42
N SER A 19 -5.66 6.63 -13.50
CA SER A 19 -4.53 6.00 -12.80
C SER A 19 -3.21 6.37 -13.47
N LEU A 20 -2.34 6.99 -12.69
CA LEU A 20 -0.94 7.24 -13.01
C LEU A 20 -0.17 7.10 -11.70
N ASP A 21 1.09 6.68 -11.76
CA ASP A 21 1.93 6.53 -10.57
C ASP A 21 1.90 7.81 -9.71
N GLY A 22 1.70 7.62 -8.40
CA GLY A 22 1.53 8.72 -7.45
C GLY A 22 0.16 9.43 -7.51
N CYS A 23 -0.78 8.98 -8.34
CA CYS A 23 -2.10 9.58 -8.52
C CYS A 23 -2.04 11.06 -8.94
N ALA A 24 -1.18 11.36 -9.92
CA ALA A 24 -0.84 12.73 -10.29
C ALA A 24 -2.03 13.55 -10.86
N TYR A 25 -2.95 12.92 -11.60
CA TYR A 25 -4.09 13.62 -12.21
C TYR A 25 -5.22 13.90 -11.22
N ALA A 26 -5.60 12.88 -10.45
CA ALA A 26 -6.59 12.95 -9.38
C ALA A 26 -6.40 11.75 -8.46
N GLY A 27 -6.91 11.83 -7.24
CA GLY A 27 -6.86 10.73 -6.30
C GLY A 27 -7.56 11.03 -4.99
N VAL A 28 -7.63 10.01 -4.14
CA VAL A 28 -8.05 10.13 -2.75
C VAL A 28 -6.92 9.61 -1.86
N GLU A 29 -6.56 10.37 -0.83
CA GLU A 29 -5.67 9.95 0.24
C GLU A 29 -6.48 9.68 1.51
N ILE A 30 -6.31 8.50 2.10
CA ILE A 30 -7.01 8.07 3.32
C ILE A 30 -5.98 7.80 4.42
N LYS A 31 -6.02 8.59 5.50
CA LYS A 31 -5.07 8.48 6.61
C LYS A 31 -5.64 7.65 7.75
N THR A 32 -5.19 6.40 7.85
CA THR A 32 -5.59 5.45 8.92
C THR A 32 -4.46 5.03 9.85
N LEU A 33 -3.22 5.46 9.57
CA LEU A 33 -2.01 5.08 10.32
C LEU A 33 -1.90 5.78 11.68
N ALA A 34 -1.06 5.20 12.56
CA ALA A 34 -0.82 5.68 13.93
C ALA A 34 -0.26 7.10 13.99
N ASP A 35 0.76 7.43 13.20
CA ASP A 35 1.27 8.80 13.11
C ASP A 35 0.47 9.58 12.07
N LYS A 36 -0.24 10.60 12.54
CA LYS A 36 -1.09 11.47 11.71
C LYS A 36 -0.31 12.32 10.70
N ARG A 37 1.01 12.45 10.87
CA ARG A 37 1.89 13.21 9.97
C ARG A 37 2.27 12.41 8.73
N HIS A 38 2.21 11.08 8.77
CA HIS A 38 2.51 10.27 7.61
C HIS A 38 1.48 10.45 6.51
N THR A 39 1.94 10.30 5.26
CA THR A 39 1.04 10.18 4.11
C THR A 39 0.16 8.94 4.27
N GLY A 40 -1.12 9.10 3.92
CA GLY A 40 -2.07 7.99 3.92
C GLY A 40 -1.92 7.10 2.69
N TYR A 41 -2.82 6.13 2.59
CA TYR A 41 -2.99 5.31 1.39
C TYR A 41 -3.60 6.16 0.28
N ARG A 42 -3.06 6.05 -0.94
CA ARG A 42 -3.54 6.80 -2.11
C ARG A 42 -4.17 5.87 -3.13
N PHE A 43 -5.36 6.22 -3.58
CA PHE A 43 -6.09 5.49 -4.60
C PHE A 43 -6.49 6.40 -5.77
N CYS A 44 -6.31 5.88 -6.98
CA CYS A 44 -6.72 6.52 -8.24
C CYS A 44 -7.06 5.49 -9.34
N SER A 45 -7.35 4.25 -8.94
CA SER A 45 -7.79 3.18 -9.83
C SER A 45 -8.90 2.38 -9.16
N SER A 46 -9.84 1.86 -9.96
CA SER A 46 -10.83 0.88 -9.54
C SER A 46 -10.21 -0.49 -9.22
N ASP A 47 -8.95 -0.74 -9.60
CA ASP A 47 -8.22 -1.98 -9.26
C ASP A 47 -8.09 -2.23 -7.75
N TYR A 48 -8.24 -1.18 -6.93
CA TYR A 48 -8.22 -1.24 -5.47
C TYR A 48 -9.60 -1.49 -4.85
N PHE A 49 -10.61 -1.85 -5.67
CA PHE A 49 -11.95 -2.21 -5.21
C PHE A 49 -11.90 -3.21 -4.05
N GLY A 50 -12.65 -2.91 -2.99
CA GLY A 50 -12.74 -3.75 -1.80
C GLY A 50 -11.56 -3.62 -0.83
N ALA A 51 -10.61 -2.69 -1.08
CA ALA A 51 -9.57 -2.40 -0.10
C ALA A 51 -10.20 -1.86 1.21
N THR A 52 -9.87 -2.53 2.32
CA THR A 52 -10.37 -2.17 3.66
C THR A 52 -9.24 -1.57 4.48
N LEU A 53 -9.46 -0.37 5.02
CA LEU A 53 -8.53 0.34 5.90
C LEU A 53 -9.16 0.51 7.27
N ILE A 54 -8.51 -0.01 8.31
CA ILE A 54 -8.93 0.15 9.71
C ILE A 54 -8.06 1.24 10.35
N SER A 55 -8.68 2.25 10.91
CA SER A 55 -7.98 3.35 11.56
C SER A 55 -7.45 2.97 12.94
N THR A 56 -6.31 3.54 13.30
CA THR A 56 -5.78 3.51 14.67
C THR A 56 -6.48 4.53 15.58
N HIS A 57 -7.01 5.61 14.99
CA HIS A 57 -7.67 6.70 15.69
C HIS A 57 -9.16 6.74 15.38
N ASN A 58 -9.94 7.42 16.22
CA ASN A 58 -11.37 7.64 16.01
C ASN A 58 -11.69 8.72 14.96
N ILE A 59 -10.69 9.21 14.21
CA ILE A 59 -10.81 10.22 13.15
C ILE A 59 -9.95 9.75 11.96
N VAL A 60 -10.52 9.81 10.75
CA VAL A 60 -9.84 9.46 9.49
C VAL A 60 -9.93 10.64 8.53
N PRO A 61 -8.82 11.37 8.30
CA PRO A 61 -8.74 12.32 7.20
C PRO A 61 -8.90 11.61 5.85
N VAL A 62 -9.83 12.12 5.04
CA VAL A 62 -10.01 11.76 3.63
C VAL A 62 -9.73 13.02 2.83
N ILE A 63 -8.73 12.98 1.97
CA ILE A 63 -8.28 14.13 1.18
C ILE A 63 -8.46 13.75 -0.28
N THR A 64 -9.34 14.45 -0.98
CA THR A 64 -9.50 14.30 -2.43
C THR A 64 -8.74 15.42 -3.13
N HIS A 65 -8.09 15.08 -4.24
CA HIS A 65 -7.49 16.07 -5.12
C HIS A 65 -7.82 15.76 -6.57
N SER A 66 -7.94 16.81 -7.36
CA SER A 66 -8.03 16.72 -8.81
C SER A 66 -7.31 17.91 -9.41
N ARG A 67 -6.45 17.65 -10.40
CA ARG A 67 -5.73 18.68 -11.15
C ARG A 67 -6.38 18.98 -12.50
N VAL A 68 -6.89 17.95 -13.19
CA VAL A 68 -7.30 18.04 -14.61
C VAL A 68 -8.72 17.53 -14.85
N TYR A 69 -9.12 16.42 -14.22
CA TYR A 69 -10.37 15.72 -14.53
C TYR A 69 -11.30 15.61 -13.33
N VAL A 70 -12.61 15.60 -13.57
CA VAL A 70 -13.57 15.27 -12.51
C VAL A 70 -13.37 13.81 -12.10
N ALA A 71 -13.13 13.58 -10.82
CA ALA A 71 -12.97 12.25 -10.25
C ALA A 71 -13.97 12.05 -9.12
N ASN A 72 -14.71 10.94 -9.19
CA ASN A 72 -15.63 10.51 -8.15
C ASN A 72 -15.01 9.33 -7.39
N THR A 73 -15.12 9.36 -6.07
CA THR A 73 -14.72 8.26 -5.19
C THR A 73 -15.94 7.84 -4.37
N ILE A 74 -16.21 6.55 -4.30
CA ILE A 74 -17.23 5.99 -3.41
C ILE A 74 -16.50 5.26 -2.29
N LEU A 75 -16.76 5.70 -1.06
CA LEU A 75 -16.26 5.08 0.16
C LEU A 75 -17.46 4.66 1.02
N GLU A 76 -17.39 3.46 1.56
CA GLU A 76 -18.24 3.04 2.67
C GLU A 76 -17.44 3.14 3.96
N TYR A 77 -18.12 3.46 5.06
CA TYR A 77 -17.47 3.51 6.36
C TYR A 77 -18.39 3.01 7.46
N ARG A 78 -17.77 2.46 8.51
CA ARG A 78 -18.47 2.16 9.77
C ARG A 78 -17.59 2.48 10.97
N ILE A 79 -18.24 2.78 12.07
CA ILE A 79 -17.59 2.96 13.37
C ILE A 79 -17.63 1.59 14.07
N ALA A 80 -16.45 1.09 14.45
CA ALA A 80 -16.30 -0.14 15.22
C ALA A 80 -15.79 0.19 16.63
N PRO A 81 -16.18 -0.57 17.67
CA PRO A 81 -15.54 -0.46 18.97
C PRO A 81 -14.04 -0.77 18.82
N GLY A 82 -13.18 0.05 19.43
CA GLY A 82 -11.76 -0.21 19.45
C GLY A 82 -11.47 -1.32 20.46
N SER A 83 -10.97 -2.46 19.98
CA SER A 83 -10.34 -3.42 20.87
C SER A 83 -9.07 -2.78 21.43
N GLN A 84 -9.05 -2.53 22.74
CA GLN A 84 -7.83 -2.23 23.49
C GLN A 84 -7.03 -3.52 23.65
N THR A 85 -6.51 -4.02 22.54
CA THR A 85 -5.43 -4.99 22.56
C THR A 85 -4.38 -4.40 21.65
N GLU A 86 -3.44 -3.70 22.27
CA GLU A 86 -2.12 -3.45 21.71
C GLU A 86 -1.44 -4.82 21.63
N GLU A 87 -1.81 -5.63 20.63
CA GLU A 87 -1.06 -6.82 20.28
C GLU A 87 0.18 -6.32 19.53
N GLU A 88 1.21 -6.05 20.33
CA GLU A 88 2.59 -5.94 19.89
C GLU A 88 2.84 -7.10 18.91
N THR A 89 2.89 -6.77 17.62
CA THR A 89 3.18 -7.75 16.57
C THR A 89 4.64 -8.14 16.73
N THR A 90 4.89 -9.13 17.59
CA THR A 90 6.12 -9.89 17.58
C THR A 90 6.15 -10.60 16.24
N VAL A 91 7.05 -10.17 15.37
CA VAL A 91 7.28 -10.75 14.05
C VAL A 91 7.52 -12.25 14.21
N ARG A 92 6.55 -13.06 13.81
CA ARG A 92 6.73 -14.49 13.55
C ARG A 92 6.77 -14.68 12.03
N PRO A 93 7.87 -15.19 11.45
CA PRO A 93 7.93 -15.51 10.03
C PRO A 93 7.09 -16.77 9.77
N GLY A 94 5.87 -16.55 9.29
CA GLY A 94 4.99 -17.59 8.76
C GLY A 94 5.09 -17.64 7.23
N THR A 95 5.78 -18.64 6.73
CA THR A 95 6.00 -18.98 5.33
C THR A 95 4.67 -19.21 4.58
N ARG A 96 4.49 -18.59 3.40
CA ARG A 96 3.77 -19.24 2.28
C ARG A 96 4.23 -18.74 0.91
N THR A 97 4.79 -19.70 0.20
CA THR A 97 5.33 -19.77 -1.16
C THR A 97 4.36 -19.29 -2.23
N LYS A 98 4.78 -18.35 -3.09
CA LYS A 98 4.34 -18.29 -4.49
C LYS A 98 5.35 -19.03 -5.35
N LYS A 99 4.87 -20.08 -6.03
CA LYS A 99 5.60 -20.97 -6.94
C LYS A 99 6.22 -20.18 -8.10
N PRO A 100 7.53 -20.29 -8.40
CA PRO A 100 8.11 -19.71 -9.60
C PRO A 100 7.67 -20.47 -10.86
N LYS A 101 7.35 -19.71 -11.90
CA LYS A 101 7.03 -20.18 -13.25
C LYS A 101 8.28 -20.78 -13.90
N THR A 102 8.16 -22.03 -14.34
CA THR A 102 9.20 -22.81 -15.03
C THR A 102 9.79 -22.05 -16.21
N THR A 103 11.11 -21.85 -16.24
CA THR A 103 11.87 -21.56 -17.46
C THR A 103 13.11 -22.44 -17.50
N THR A 104 13.14 -23.30 -18.51
CA THR A 104 14.11 -24.36 -18.76
C THR A 104 15.54 -23.83 -18.80
N THR A 105 16.41 -24.26 -17.88
CA THR A 105 17.85 -23.98 -17.94
C THR A 105 18.60 -25.25 -18.32
N ARG A 106 19.34 -25.15 -19.44
CA ARG A 106 20.24 -26.18 -19.96
C ARG A 106 21.54 -26.17 -19.14
N THR A 107 21.86 -27.29 -18.51
CA THR A 107 23.05 -27.52 -17.68
C THR A 107 24.36 -27.34 -18.47
N ARG A 108 25.39 -26.73 -17.85
CA ARG A 108 26.76 -27.30 -17.68
C ARG A 108 27.75 -26.34 -16.96
N LYS A 109 28.16 -26.73 -15.73
CA LYS A 109 29.54 -26.78 -15.13
C LYS A 109 30.40 -25.49 -15.15
N THR A 110 31.10 -25.01 -14.10
CA THR A 110 31.98 -25.70 -13.13
C THR A 110 32.52 -24.68 -12.09
N THR A 111 32.92 -25.17 -10.92
CA THR A 111 34.04 -24.73 -10.05
C THR A 111 33.83 -23.65 -8.96
N THR A 112 33.95 -24.12 -7.73
CA THR A 112 34.23 -23.52 -6.41
C THR A 112 35.22 -22.34 -6.39
N THR A 113 34.95 -21.29 -5.62
CA THR A 113 35.90 -20.62 -4.67
C THR A 113 35.13 -19.70 -3.71
N GLU A 114 35.59 -19.67 -2.46
CA GLU A 114 35.10 -19.06 -1.22
C GLU A 114 35.41 -17.54 -1.10
N SER A 115 34.42 -16.71 -0.71
CA SER A 115 34.62 -15.47 0.08
C SER A 115 33.30 -14.76 0.45
N THR A 116 33.21 -14.35 1.72
CA THR A 116 32.30 -13.48 2.49
C THR A 116 31.32 -12.52 1.75
N PRO A 117 30.10 -12.27 2.28
CA PRO A 117 29.14 -11.32 1.70
C PRO A 117 29.27 -9.93 2.33
N THR A 118 29.55 -8.92 1.52
CA THR A 118 29.22 -7.52 1.82
C THR A 118 28.83 -6.83 0.53
N THR A 119 27.54 -6.54 0.32
CA THR A 119 27.17 -5.45 -0.58
C THR A 119 25.84 -4.84 -0.14
N GLU A 120 25.96 -3.54 0.12
CA GLU A 120 24.98 -2.53 0.47
C GLU A 120 23.99 -2.28 -0.70
N CYS A 121 22.86 -1.63 -0.45
CA CYS A 121 21.90 -1.29 -1.50
C CYS A 121 22.46 -0.16 -2.38
N GLU A 122 22.85 -0.46 -3.61
CA GLU A 122 23.21 0.59 -4.59
C GLU A 122 21.97 1.21 -5.23
N ASP A 123 21.94 2.55 -5.23
CA ASP A 123 20.95 3.38 -5.87
C ASP A 123 21.35 3.58 -7.34
N HIS A 124 20.53 3.12 -8.27
CA HIS A 124 20.78 3.31 -9.70
C HIS A 124 19.96 4.51 -10.19
N ASP A 125 20.64 5.64 -10.40
CA ASP A 125 20.12 6.81 -11.10
C ASP A 125 19.70 6.42 -12.52
N VAL A 126 18.38 6.33 -12.77
CA VAL A 126 17.84 6.16 -14.12
C VAL A 126 17.68 7.54 -14.75
N TYR A 127 18.57 7.85 -15.69
CA TYR A 127 18.44 9.03 -16.55
C TYR A 127 17.25 8.86 -17.52
N VAL A 128 16.30 9.79 -17.47
CA VAL A 128 15.15 9.86 -18.39
C VAL A 128 15.30 11.12 -19.26
N PRO A 129 15.54 11.00 -20.59
CA PRO A 129 15.58 12.17 -21.46
C PRO A 129 14.17 12.71 -21.73
N TYR A 130 14.07 14.04 -21.79
CA TYR A 130 12.87 14.82 -22.11
C TYR A 130 12.44 14.69 -23.57
#